data_AF-A0A7C3R315-F1
#
_entry.id   AF-A0A7C3R315-F1
#
_cell.length_a   1.000
_cell.length_b   1.000
_cell.length_c   1.000
_cell.angle_alpha   90.00
_cell.angle_beta   90.00
_cell.angle_gamma   90.00
#
_symmetry.space_group_name_H-M   'P 1'
#
loop_
_entity.id
_entity.type
_entity.pdbx_description
1 polymer ?
#
loop_
_entity_poly.entity_id
_entity_poly.type
_entity_poly.pdbx_seq_one_letter_code
_entity_poly.pdbx_strand_id
1 'polypeptide(L)'
;MKKFLINCIAAKKIIKVYLIGNFLFWLLLCLDISIAQKVCVYFFYGATCPHCAEEKSFLTELGKKYPIELHEFEVYFNQTNVKIWNEISSKYKTEPIGVPMSFIGDKVFIGFVHGNVEIFDSKYNAYIGYDGIIEKTIKEYVEKGGIDCPNKIELNISKESNLNKSSSNFYISILISFLILFVLVFSLMKIFKIKIKVKT
;
A
#
# COMPACT_ATOMS: atom_id res chain seq x y z
N MET A 1 -47.44 30.54 -26.43
CA MET A 1 -47.45 29.16 -25.89
C MET A 1 -46.26 28.29 -26.31
N LYS A 2 -45.86 28.22 -27.60
CA LYS A 2 -44.72 27.38 -28.06
C LYS A 2 -43.37 27.65 -27.35
N LYS A 3 -43.01 28.91 -27.07
CA LYS A 3 -41.77 29.30 -26.35
C LYS A 3 -41.68 28.72 -24.91
N PHE A 4 -42.81 28.48 -24.27
CA PHE A 4 -42.88 28.01 -22.88
C PHE A 4 -42.65 26.49 -22.79
N LEU A 5 -43.20 25.74 -23.74
CA LEU A 5 -43.00 24.28 -23.87
C LEU A 5 -41.55 23.92 -24.22
N ILE A 6 -40.89 24.72 -25.08
CA ILE A 6 -39.47 24.51 -25.46
C ILE A 6 -38.54 24.65 -24.24
N ASN A 7 -38.79 25.62 -23.36
CA ASN A 7 -37.99 25.83 -22.14
C ASN A 7 -38.13 24.66 -21.13
N CYS A 8 -39.30 24.03 -21.04
CA CYS A 8 -39.50 22.85 -20.17
C CYS A 8 -38.80 21.58 -20.70
N ILE A 9 -38.74 21.38 -22.01
CA ILE A 9 -38.07 20.23 -22.64
C ILE A 9 -36.54 20.37 -22.49
N ALA A 10 -36.01 21.59 -22.65
CA ALA A 10 -34.59 21.89 -22.44
C ALA A 10 -34.16 21.63 -20.98
N ALA A 11 -34.96 22.03 -20.00
CA ALA A 11 -34.67 21.80 -18.58
C ALA A 11 -34.64 20.30 -18.21
N LYS A 12 -35.51 19.46 -18.78
CA LYS A 12 -35.51 18.00 -18.56
C LYS A 12 -34.26 17.32 -19.13
N LYS A 13 -33.74 17.78 -20.26
CA LYS A 13 -32.49 17.24 -20.86
C LYS A 13 -31.27 17.56 -19.99
N ILE A 14 -31.19 18.77 -19.43
CA ILE A 14 -30.07 19.20 -18.58
C ILE A 14 -30.01 18.38 -17.27
N ILE A 15 -31.16 18.13 -16.65
CA ILE A 15 -31.23 17.30 -15.42
C ILE A 15 -30.77 15.86 -15.68
N LYS A 16 -31.15 15.29 -16.83
CA LYS A 16 -30.77 13.92 -17.20
C LYS A 16 -29.26 13.79 -17.46
N VAL A 17 -28.66 14.78 -18.11
CA VAL A 17 -27.20 14.85 -18.31
C VAL A 17 -26.46 15.01 -16.99
N TYR A 18 -27.00 15.83 -16.06
CA TYR A 18 -26.41 15.98 -14.73
C TYR A 18 -26.48 14.69 -13.90
N LEU A 19 -27.62 13.99 -13.90
CA LEU A 19 -27.79 12.70 -13.19
C LEU A 19 -26.86 11.62 -13.75
N ILE A 20 -26.74 11.53 -15.09
CA ILE A 20 -25.84 10.58 -15.74
C ILE A 20 -24.38 10.94 -15.46
N GLY A 21 -24.01 12.21 -15.53
CA GLY A 21 -22.65 12.66 -15.24
C GLY A 21 -22.24 12.44 -13.79
N ASN A 22 -23.16 12.64 -12.85
CA ASN A 22 -22.95 12.39 -11.42
C ASN A 22 -22.77 10.90 -11.12
N PHE A 23 -23.60 10.05 -11.74
CA PHE A 23 -23.47 8.60 -11.67
C PHE A 23 -22.15 8.11 -12.29
N LEU A 24 -21.75 8.67 -13.45
CA LEU A 24 -20.48 8.34 -14.10
C LEU A 24 -19.27 8.82 -13.29
N PHE A 25 -19.38 9.97 -12.62
CA PHE A 25 -18.35 10.52 -11.73
C PHE A 25 -18.20 9.70 -10.45
N TRP A 26 -19.31 9.26 -9.85
CA TRP A 26 -19.31 8.30 -8.74
C TRP A 26 -18.74 6.93 -9.15
N LEU A 27 -19.03 6.49 -10.38
CA LEU A 27 -18.47 5.26 -10.96
C LEU A 27 -16.95 5.36 -11.16
N LEU A 28 -16.45 6.54 -11.55
CA LEU A 28 -15.02 6.83 -11.68
C LEU A 28 -14.31 6.96 -10.32
N LEU A 29 -14.99 7.45 -9.28
CA LEU A 29 -14.46 7.55 -7.92
C LEU A 29 -14.38 6.19 -7.18
N CYS A 30 -15.09 5.17 -7.67
CA CYS A 30 -15.08 3.81 -7.11
C CYS A 30 -13.98 2.92 -7.69
N LEU A 31 -13.12 3.44 -8.57
CA LEU A 31 -11.89 2.76 -8.97
C LEU A 31 -10.91 2.83 -7.80
N ASP A 32 -11.06 1.91 -6.86
CA ASP A 32 -10.01 1.61 -5.90
C ASP A 32 -8.81 1.10 -6.69
N ILE A 33 -7.82 1.98 -6.87
CA ILE A 33 -6.51 1.59 -7.39
C ILE A 33 -5.91 0.71 -6.30
N SER A 34 -6.13 -0.60 -6.39
CA SER A 34 -5.50 -1.60 -5.54
C SER A 34 -4.01 -1.65 -5.87
N ILE A 35 -3.26 -0.68 -5.35
CA ILE A 35 -1.81 -0.72 -5.30
C ILE A 35 -1.49 -1.91 -4.39
N ALA A 36 -1.10 -3.04 -4.98
CA ALA A 36 -0.62 -4.19 -4.22
C ALA A 36 0.62 -3.73 -3.43
N GLN A 37 0.42 -3.48 -2.14
CA GLN A 37 1.49 -3.07 -1.25
C GLN A 37 2.45 -4.26 -1.09
N LYS A 38 3.73 -4.00 -1.31
CA LYS A 38 4.75 -5.03 -1.35
C LYS A 38 5.15 -5.47 0.05
N VAL A 39 5.72 -6.66 0.15
CA VAL A 39 6.40 -7.15 1.36
C VAL A 39 7.89 -6.96 1.18
N CYS A 40 8.48 -6.08 1.98
CA CYS A 40 9.93 -5.90 1.99
C CYS A 40 10.62 -7.11 2.63
N VAL A 41 11.66 -7.60 1.96
CA VAL A 41 12.56 -8.64 2.46
C VAL A 41 13.99 -8.14 2.33
N TYR A 42 14.70 -8.06 3.45
CA TYR A 42 16.15 -7.87 3.46
C TYR A 42 16.82 -9.22 3.57
N PHE A 43 17.67 -9.56 2.60
CA PHE A 43 18.38 -10.82 2.51
C PHE A 43 19.89 -10.57 2.53
N PHE A 44 20.53 -10.95 3.62
CA PHE A 44 21.99 -10.89 3.77
C PHE A 44 22.59 -12.26 3.44
N TYR A 45 23.55 -12.27 2.51
CA TYR A 45 24.07 -13.50 1.93
C TYR A 45 25.57 -13.46 1.68
N GLY A 46 26.19 -14.63 1.57
CA GLY A 46 27.57 -14.78 1.10
C GLY A 46 27.59 -15.31 -0.32
N ALA A 47 28.45 -14.76 -1.19
CA ALA A 47 28.51 -15.19 -2.60
C ALA A 47 28.90 -16.68 -2.78
N THR A 48 29.60 -17.28 -1.80
CA THR A 48 30.07 -18.68 -1.82
C THR A 48 29.29 -19.59 -0.87
N CYS A 49 28.14 -19.15 -0.36
CA CYS A 49 27.31 -19.86 0.60
C CYS A 49 26.21 -20.69 -0.12
N PRO A 50 26.23 -22.04 -0.05
CA PRO A 50 25.24 -22.88 -0.74
C PRO A 50 23.81 -22.65 -0.27
N HIS A 51 23.57 -22.58 1.03
CA HIS A 51 22.24 -22.31 1.60
C HIS A 51 21.70 -20.93 1.19
N CYS A 52 22.59 -19.97 0.99
CA CYS A 52 22.22 -18.65 0.48
C CYS A 52 21.77 -18.72 -0.99
N ALA A 53 22.40 -19.56 -1.81
CA ALA A 53 21.95 -19.77 -3.18
C ALA A 53 20.56 -20.43 -3.21
N GLU A 54 20.30 -21.40 -2.33
CA GLU A 54 18.99 -22.04 -2.18
C GLU A 54 17.91 -21.03 -1.77
N GLU A 55 18.16 -20.22 -0.73
CA GLU A 55 17.20 -19.20 -0.29
C GLU A 55 16.95 -18.14 -1.36
N LYS A 56 18.00 -17.71 -2.08
CA LYS A 56 17.86 -16.76 -3.17
C LYS A 56 16.95 -17.28 -4.28
N SER A 57 17.13 -18.55 -4.67
CA SER A 57 16.25 -19.20 -5.66
C SER A 57 14.81 -19.29 -5.14
N PHE A 58 14.63 -19.67 -3.88
CA PHE A 58 13.33 -19.72 -3.23
C PHE A 58 12.62 -18.35 -3.19
N LEU A 59 13.29 -17.29 -2.74
CA LEU A 59 12.74 -15.93 -2.70
C LEU A 59 12.44 -15.39 -4.11
N THR A 60 13.25 -15.75 -5.11
CA THR A 60 13.00 -15.39 -6.52
C THR A 60 11.73 -16.05 -7.04
N GLU A 61 11.51 -17.33 -6.75
CA GLU A 61 10.27 -18.02 -7.13
C GLU A 61 9.05 -17.47 -6.37
N LEU A 62 9.19 -17.17 -5.08
CA LEU A 62 8.14 -16.52 -4.30
C LEU A 62 7.77 -15.14 -4.84
N GLY A 63 8.73 -14.38 -5.37
CA GLY A 63 8.48 -13.08 -6.02
C GLY A 63 7.57 -13.17 -7.25
N LYS A 64 7.39 -14.36 -7.84
CA LYS A 64 6.40 -14.59 -8.91
C LYS A 64 4.98 -14.78 -8.38
N LYS A 65 4.85 -15.18 -7.11
CA LYS A 65 3.58 -15.50 -6.44
C LYS A 65 3.08 -14.36 -5.56
N TYR A 66 3.99 -13.61 -4.94
CA TYR A 66 3.70 -12.54 -4.00
C TYR A 66 4.40 -11.24 -4.40
N PRO A 67 3.83 -10.06 -4.09
CA PRO A 67 4.47 -8.77 -4.37
C PRO A 67 5.64 -8.54 -3.39
N ILE A 68 6.80 -9.13 -3.65
CA ILE A 68 7.99 -8.99 -2.80
C ILE A 68 8.87 -7.83 -3.29
N GLU A 69 9.34 -7.02 -2.36
CA GLU A 69 10.44 -6.06 -2.57
C GLU A 69 11.72 -6.64 -1.92
N LEU A 70 12.47 -7.41 -2.71
CA LEU A 70 13.67 -8.08 -2.24
C LEU A 70 14.88 -7.15 -2.34
N HIS A 71 15.57 -6.94 -1.22
CA HIS A 71 16.87 -6.26 -1.16
C HIS A 71 17.94 -7.25 -0.74
N GLU A 72 18.95 -7.42 -1.58
CA GLU A 72 19.99 -8.42 -1.39
C GLU A 72 21.33 -7.76 -1.05
N PHE A 73 21.96 -8.21 0.03
CA PHE A 73 23.21 -7.67 0.54
C PHE A 73 24.27 -8.77 0.64
N GLU A 74 25.22 -8.77 -0.30
CA GLU A 74 26.39 -9.66 -0.21
C GLU A 74 27.32 -9.15 0.90
N VAL A 75 27.71 -9.99 1.85
CA VAL A 75 28.47 -9.54 3.04
C VAL A 75 29.88 -10.12 3.16
N TYR A 76 30.28 -11.11 2.36
CA TYR A 76 31.65 -11.65 2.44
C TYR A 76 32.69 -10.71 1.82
N PHE A 77 32.33 -10.00 0.76
CA PHE A 77 33.27 -9.18 -0.02
C PHE A 77 32.89 -7.70 -0.07
N ASN A 78 31.80 -7.30 0.60
CA ASN A 78 31.34 -5.92 0.63
C ASN A 78 31.19 -5.38 2.06
N GLN A 79 32.19 -4.61 2.51
CA GLN A 79 32.22 -4.01 3.85
C GLN A 79 31.09 -2.99 4.10
N THR A 80 30.60 -2.32 3.04
CA THR A 80 29.46 -1.41 3.18
C THR A 80 28.20 -2.18 3.55
N ASN A 81 27.98 -3.32 2.91
CA ASN A 81 26.86 -4.21 3.23
C ASN A 81 26.98 -4.81 4.63
N VAL A 82 28.20 -5.10 5.10
CA VAL A 82 28.44 -5.52 6.49
C VAL A 82 27.99 -4.44 7.48
N LYS A 83 28.27 -3.16 7.20
CA LYS A 83 27.79 -2.06 8.06
C LYS A 83 26.27 -1.98 8.09
N ILE A 84 25.62 -2.09 6.92
CA ILE A 84 24.15 -2.14 6.82
C ILE A 84 23.62 -3.34 7.63
N TRP A 85 24.24 -4.50 7.54
CA TRP A 85 23.82 -5.70 8.28
C TRP A 85 23.89 -5.49 9.79
N ASN A 86 24.95 -4.85 10.29
CA ASN A 86 25.08 -4.49 11.71
C ASN A 86 23.98 -3.52 12.17
N GLU A 87 23.71 -2.47 11.39
CA GLU A 87 22.68 -1.47 11.70
C GLU A 87 21.28 -2.10 11.74
N ILE A 88 20.95 -2.93 10.73
CA ILE A 88 19.68 -3.64 10.69
C ILE A 88 19.57 -4.62 11.86
N SER A 89 20.57 -5.48 12.09
CA SER A 89 20.55 -6.46 13.18
C SER A 89 20.32 -5.77 14.54
N SER A 90 20.97 -4.62 14.77
CA SER A 90 20.81 -3.84 16.00
C SER A 90 19.36 -3.38 16.23
N LYS A 91 18.65 -2.96 15.18
CA LYS A 91 17.23 -2.54 15.27
C LYS A 91 16.31 -3.69 15.69
N TYR A 92 16.62 -4.89 15.25
CA TYR A 92 15.91 -6.12 15.62
C TYR A 92 16.41 -6.73 16.92
N LYS A 93 17.32 -6.07 17.66
CA LYS A 93 17.94 -6.58 18.90
C LYS A 93 18.56 -7.98 18.69
N THR A 94 19.19 -8.17 17.53
CA THR A 94 19.93 -9.37 17.16
C THR A 94 21.34 -8.98 16.70
N GLU A 95 22.14 -9.96 16.33
CA GLU A 95 23.52 -9.80 15.88
C GLU A 95 23.72 -10.46 14.51
N PRO A 96 24.67 -9.99 13.69
CA PRO A 96 25.02 -10.64 12.42
C PRO A 96 25.80 -11.93 12.69
N ILE A 97 25.08 -13.02 12.96
CA ILE A 97 25.66 -14.29 13.42
C ILE A 97 26.11 -15.23 12.29
N GLY A 98 25.66 -15.00 11.06
CA GLY A 98 25.93 -15.87 9.92
C GLY A 98 24.92 -15.68 8.80
N VAL A 99 25.27 -16.19 7.61
CA VAL A 99 24.41 -16.14 6.42
C VAL A 99 23.89 -17.54 6.05
N PRO A 100 22.71 -17.64 5.40
CA PRO A 100 21.83 -16.53 5.08
C PRO A 100 21.09 -15.99 6.32
N MET A 101 20.75 -14.70 6.27
CA MET A 101 19.93 -14.05 7.29
C MET A 101 18.93 -13.11 6.64
N SER A 102 17.65 -13.33 6.93
CA SER A 102 16.53 -12.63 6.28
C SER A 102 15.66 -11.88 7.29
N PHE A 103 15.22 -10.69 6.93
CA PHE A 103 14.35 -9.84 7.76
C PHE A 103 13.06 -9.54 7.01
N ILE A 104 11.92 -9.86 7.63
CA ILE A 104 10.59 -9.73 7.03
C ILE A 104 9.65 -9.18 8.09
N GLY A 105 9.25 -7.92 7.93
CA GLY A 105 8.44 -7.22 8.92
C GLY A 105 9.12 -7.19 10.29
N ASP A 106 8.53 -7.80 11.31
CA ASP A 106 9.10 -7.91 12.66
C ASP A 106 9.90 -9.19 12.92
N LYS A 107 9.96 -10.12 11.96
CA LYS A 107 10.66 -11.40 12.09
C LYS A 107 12.05 -11.37 11.46
N VAL A 108 12.97 -12.07 12.12
CA VAL A 108 14.33 -12.36 11.66
C VAL A 108 14.45 -13.86 11.45
N PHE A 109 15.04 -14.29 10.33
CA PHE A 109 15.30 -15.68 10.00
C PHE A 109 16.79 -15.91 9.86
N ILE A 110 17.31 -16.98 10.48
CA ILE A 110 18.71 -17.38 10.43
C ILE A 110 18.85 -18.76 9.78
N GLY A 111 19.81 -18.88 8.86
CA GLY A 111 19.97 -20.07 8.03
C GLY A 111 18.83 -20.29 7.04
N PHE A 112 18.94 -21.32 6.21
CA PHE A 112 17.88 -21.73 5.30
C PHE A 112 17.80 -23.25 5.22
N VAL A 113 16.62 -23.80 5.50
CA VAL A 113 16.34 -25.25 5.49
C VAL A 113 14.92 -25.51 5.00
N HIS A 114 14.70 -26.68 4.40
CA HIS A 114 13.36 -27.10 3.99
C HIS A 114 12.54 -27.60 5.18
N GLY A 115 11.30 -27.15 5.29
CA GLY A 115 10.34 -27.62 6.30
C GLY A 115 9.30 -26.58 6.70
N ASN A 116 8.46 -26.95 7.65
CA ASN A 116 7.30 -26.15 8.07
C ASN A 116 7.23 -26.01 9.61
N VAL A 117 8.38 -26.01 10.29
CA VAL A 117 8.43 -25.94 11.75
C VAL A 117 8.83 -24.52 12.18
N GLU A 118 7.98 -23.86 12.94
CA GLU A 118 8.28 -22.53 13.49
C GLU A 118 9.11 -22.70 14.78
N ILE A 119 10.41 -22.43 14.70
CA ILE A 119 11.34 -22.51 15.84
C ILE A 119 11.93 -21.12 16.06
N PHE A 120 11.73 -20.58 17.25
CA PHE A 120 12.34 -19.33 17.71
C PHE A 120 13.51 -19.64 18.65
N ASP A 121 14.68 -19.09 18.36
CA ASP A 121 15.85 -19.16 19.22
C ASP A 121 16.02 -17.85 19.99
N SER A 122 15.73 -17.89 21.29
CA SER A 122 15.84 -16.73 22.17
C SER A 122 17.26 -16.19 22.33
N LYS A 123 18.29 -17.02 22.07
CA LYS A 123 19.69 -16.58 22.13
C LYS A 123 19.99 -15.57 21.03
N TYR A 124 19.42 -15.79 19.86
CA TYR A 124 19.64 -14.97 18.67
C TYR A 124 18.51 -13.98 18.41
N ASN A 125 17.43 -14.04 19.19
CA ASN A 125 16.20 -13.27 18.95
C ASN A 125 15.71 -13.43 17.49
N ALA A 126 15.76 -14.66 16.98
CA ALA A 126 15.49 -14.97 15.57
C ALA A 126 14.83 -16.35 15.42
N TYR A 127 14.16 -16.55 14.30
CA TYR A 127 13.59 -17.82 13.88
C TYR A 127 14.57 -18.61 13.03
N ILE A 128 14.50 -19.94 13.07
CA ILE A 128 15.20 -20.78 12.08
C ILE A 128 14.51 -20.60 10.72
N GLY A 129 15.29 -20.38 9.66
CA GLY A 129 14.80 -20.11 8.31
C GLY A 129 14.25 -21.34 7.59
N TYR A 130 13.15 -21.90 8.10
CA TYR A 130 12.36 -22.89 7.37
C TYR A 130 11.59 -22.22 6.24
N ASP A 131 11.78 -22.71 5.01
CA ASP A 131 11.15 -22.17 3.80
C ASP A 131 9.63 -21.98 3.92
N GLY A 132 8.93 -22.96 4.48
CA GLY A 132 7.49 -22.89 4.72
C GLY A 132 7.07 -21.79 5.70
N ILE A 133 7.90 -21.48 6.70
CA ILE A 133 7.63 -20.41 7.67
C ILE A 133 7.95 -19.04 7.06
N ILE A 134 8.99 -18.94 6.24
CA ILE A 134 9.31 -17.74 5.47
C ILE A 134 8.16 -17.41 4.52
N GLU A 135 7.67 -18.40 3.75
CA GLU A 135 6.52 -18.20 2.85
C GLU A 135 5.26 -17.81 3.63
N LYS A 136 4.95 -18.52 4.72
CA LYS A 136 3.80 -18.20 5.58
C LYS A 136 3.87 -16.75 6.08
N THR A 137 5.04 -16.30 6.51
CA THR A 137 5.25 -14.93 7.01
C THR A 137 5.05 -13.91 5.89
N ILE A 138 5.59 -14.14 4.69
CA ILE A 138 5.35 -13.26 3.53
C ILE A 138 3.85 -13.19 3.22
N LYS A 139 3.17 -14.34 3.16
CA LYS A 139 1.73 -14.41 2.89
C LYS A 139 0.92 -13.62 3.93
N GLU A 140 1.23 -13.76 5.21
CA GLU A 140 0.57 -13.01 6.29
C GLU A 140 0.73 -11.49 6.10
N TYR A 141 1.90 -11.01 5.69
CA TYR A 141 2.09 -9.59 5.41
C TYR A 141 1.40 -9.14 4.12
N VAL A 142 1.35 -9.96 3.07
CA VAL A 142 0.55 -9.66 1.87
C VAL A 142 -0.92 -9.48 2.25
N GLU A 143 -1.48 -10.38 3.06
CA GLU A 143 -2.88 -10.32 3.51
C GLU A 143 -3.17 -9.10 4.39
N LYS A 144 -2.17 -8.61 5.13
CA LYS A 144 -2.24 -7.37 5.92
C LYS A 144 -2.08 -6.09 5.08
N GLY A 145 -1.91 -6.22 3.77
CA GLY A 145 -1.71 -5.08 2.87
C GLY A 145 -0.25 -4.64 2.80
N GLY A 146 0.71 -5.57 2.81
CA GLY A 146 2.14 -5.31 2.63
C GLY A 146 2.87 -4.83 3.89
N ILE A 147 4.18 -4.64 3.76
CA ILE A 147 5.05 -4.07 4.79
C ILE A 147 6.28 -3.43 4.15
N ASP A 148 6.54 -2.16 4.47
CA ASP A 148 7.72 -1.43 4.03
C ASP A 148 8.98 -1.82 4.83
N CYS A 149 10.16 -1.54 4.27
CA CYS A 149 11.43 -1.80 4.95
C CYS A 149 11.66 -0.89 6.18
N PRO A 150 12.31 -1.37 7.25
CA PRO A 150 12.55 -0.58 8.47
C PRO A 150 13.35 0.71 8.27
N ASN A 151 14.29 0.75 7.31
CA ASN A 151 15.07 1.97 7.04
C ASN A 151 14.21 3.06 6.37
N LYS A 152 13.17 2.65 5.65
CA LYS A 152 12.15 3.57 5.15
C LYS A 152 11.31 4.11 6.31
N ILE A 153 11.02 3.26 7.30
CA ILE A 153 10.30 3.62 8.51
C ILE A 153 11.08 4.64 9.36
N GLU A 154 12.41 4.59 9.52
CA GLU A 154 13.13 5.65 10.26
C GLU A 154 13.28 6.97 9.48
N LEU A 155 13.50 6.89 8.15
CA LEU A 155 13.49 8.06 7.27
C LEU A 155 12.09 8.68 7.15
N ASN A 156 11.05 7.86 7.35
CA ASN A 156 9.67 8.31 7.38
C ASN A 156 9.17 8.61 8.78
N ILE A 157 9.63 8.07 9.91
CA ILE A 157 9.10 8.37 11.26
C ILE A 157 9.36 9.83 11.64
N SER A 158 10.45 10.42 11.12
CA SER A 158 10.67 11.88 11.19
C SER A 158 9.72 12.70 10.31
N LYS A 159 8.96 12.06 9.40
CA LYS A 159 7.96 12.66 8.48
C LYS A 159 6.52 12.13 8.66
N GLU A 160 6.32 11.01 9.35
CA GLU A 160 5.12 10.15 9.30
C GLU A 160 4.42 10.14 10.66
N SER A 161 4.19 11.35 11.17
CA SER A 161 3.03 11.63 12.03
C SER A 161 1.88 12.28 11.24
N ASN A 162 1.98 12.38 9.90
CA ASN A 162 1.01 13.12 9.07
C ASN A 162 0.40 12.38 7.87
N LEU A 163 0.70 11.09 7.61
CA LEU A 163 0.23 10.44 6.37
C LEU A 163 -1.13 9.71 6.45
N ASN A 164 -1.72 9.53 7.63
CA ASN A 164 -3.12 9.06 7.75
C ASN A 164 -4.16 10.19 7.88
N LYS A 165 -3.79 11.44 7.60
CA LYS A 165 -4.72 12.58 7.60
C LYS A 165 -4.91 13.22 6.21
N SER A 166 -4.12 12.85 5.21
CA SER A 166 -4.16 13.50 3.88
C SER A 166 -5.27 12.94 2.98
N SER A 167 -5.42 11.62 2.91
CA SER A 167 -6.44 10.99 2.05
C SER A 167 -7.86 11.32 2.52
N SER A 168 -8.15 11.31 3.83
CA SER A 168 -9.48 11.66 4.35
C SER A 168 -9.84 13.12 4.08
N ASN A 169 -8.89 14.04 4.21
CA ASN A 169 -9.11 15.47 3.94
C ASN A 169 -9.39 15.75 2.46
N PHE A 170 -8.78 14.98 1.53
CA PHE A 170 -9.06 15.11 0.10
C PHE A 170 -10.49 14.68 -0.26
N TYR A 171 -10.94 13.53 0.26
CA TYR A 171 -12.32 13.06 0.05
C TYR A 171 -13.36 13.99 0.68
N ILE A 172 -13.08 14.51 1.89
CA ILE A 172 -13.95 15.48 2.56
C ILE A 172 -14.04 16.78 1.76
N SER A 173 -12.93 17.28 1.19
CA SER A 173 -12.91 18.47 0.34
C SER A 173 -13.75 18.28 -0.94
N ILE A 174 -13.65 17.12 -1.58
CA ILE A 174 -14.46 16.77 -2.76
C ILE A 174 -15.95 16.69 -2.40
N LEU A 175 -16.31 16.06 -1.29
CA LEU A 175 -17.70 15.95 -0.82
C LEU A 175 -18.30 17.34 -0.52
N ILE A 176 -17.54 18.21 0.13
CA ILE A 176 -17.97 19.59 0.44
C ILE A 176 -18.19 20.38 -0.86
N SER A 177 -17.25 20.32 -1.80
CA SER A 177 -17.36 20.98 -3.11
C SER A 177 -18.62 20.53 -3.87
N PHE A 178 -18.92 19.23 -3.82
CA PHE A 178 -20.10 18.65 -4.44
C PHE A 178 -21.41 19.11 -3.78
N LEU A 179 -21.42 19.19 -2.45
CA LEU A 179 -22.56 19.69 -1.69
C LEU A 179 -22.86 21.16 -2.03
N ILE A 180 -21.81 21.98 -2.17
CA ILE A 180 -21.91 23.39 -2.56
C ILE A 180 -22.50 23.52 -3.97
N LEU A 181 -21.98 22.74 -4.94
CA LEU A 181 -22.49 22.76 -6.30
C LEU A 181 -23.96 22.33 -6.38
N PHE A 182 -24.35 21.31 -5.61
CA PHE A 182 -25.73 20.86 -5.51
C PHE A 182 -26.67 21.96 -4.97
N VAL A 183 -26.27 22.67 -3.90
CA VAL A 183 -27.04 23.78 -3.32
C VAL A 183 -27.17 24.95 -4.31
N LEU A 184 -26.12 25.26 -5.06
CA LEU A 184 -26.15 26.32 -6.08
C LEU A 184 -27.12 25.98 -7.21
N VAL A 185 -27.06 24.75 -7.73
CA VAL A 185 -28.00 24.29 -8.77
C VAL A 185 -29.44 24.31 -8.25
N PHE A 186 -29.70 23.84 -7.03
CA PHE A 186 -31.03 23.84 -6.43
C PHE A 186 -31.57 25.28 -6.23
N SER A 187 -30.70 26.20 -5.81
CA SER A 187 -31.04 27.62 -5.65
C SER A 187 -31.35 28.28 -6.99
N LEU A 188 -30.55 28.02 -8.03
CA LEU A 188 -30.83 28.48 -9.39
C LEU A 188 -32.16 27.91 -9.92
N MET A 189 -32.45 26.63 -9.66
CA MET A 189 -33.74 26.03 -10.03
C MET A 189 -34.93 26.66 -9.31
N LYS A 190 -34.80 27.02 -8.03
CA LYS A 190 -35.81 27.79 -7.29
C LYS A 190 -36.03 29.17 -7.91
N ILE A 191 -34.96 29.90 -8.23
CA ILE A 191 -35.03 31.24 -8.85
C ILE A 191 -35.72 31.18 -10.21
N PHE A 192 -35.40 30.18 -11.05
CA PHE A 192 -36.05 29.99 -12.34
C PHE A 192 -37.54 29.63 -12.20
N LYS A 193 -37.93 28.79 -11.22
CA LYS A 193 -39.34 28.53 -10.91
C LYS A 193 -40.09 29.79 -10.44
N ILE A 194 -39.45 30.64 -9.63
CA ILE A 194 -40.05 31.89 -9.14
C ILE A 194 -40.28 32.87 -10.29
N LYS A 195 -39.31 33.05 -11.20
CA LYS A 195 -39.48 33.92 -12.39
C LYS A 195 -40.59 33.45 -13.35
N ILE A 196 -40.89 32.15 -13.38
CA ILE A 196 -42.00 31.59 -14.18
C ILE A 196 -43.37 31.91 -13.55
N LYS A 197 -43.44 32.11 -12.23
CA LYS A 197 -44.70 32.38 -11.51
C LYS A 197 -45.07 33.87 -11.47
N VAL A 198 -44.13 34.77 -11.77
CA VAL A 198 -44.34 36.23 -11.83
C VAL A 198 -44.52 36.66 -13.29
N LYS A 199 -45.63 36.26 -13.90
CA LYS A 199 -46.14 36.89 -15.13
C LYS A 199 -47.65 36.62 -15.25
N THR A 200 -48.40 37.28 -14.39
CA THR A 200 -49.81 37.68 -14.62
C THR A 200 -49.82 39.18 -14.83
#